data_AF-G7ECF0-F1
#
_entry.id   AF-G7ECF0-F1
#
_cell.length_a   1.000
_cell.length_b   1.000
_cell.length_c   1.000
_cell.angle_alpha   90.00
_cell.angle_beta   90.00
_cell.angle_gamma   90.00
#
_symmetry.space_group_name_H-M   'P 1'
#
loop_
_entity.id
_entity.type
_entity.pdbx_description
1 polymer ?
#
loop_
_entity_poly.entity_id
_entity_poly.type
_entity_poly.pdbx_seq_one_letter_code
_entity_poly.pdbx_strand_id
1 'polypeptide(L)'
;MQNITFYAKQSGVVDELTVREGFYVKPGTSMMSIAQLDEIWVEAQVFERQSEQVSVGLPVTMTLDYLKGQKWEGKVDYIYPALDAKTRTLRVRLRFENADHRLKPNMFAQVSIHAKASKAQFIVPKEAVIRTQHQNRVVIALGEGRFKSVEVEVGQINSNEAVILSGVMTDDTVVTSAQFLIDSESSKSSDFKRMEMPSSSISSGMSSDSGSGSNMNMDMQPQNATVNGTINAIDTQNRIINISREAIEKWNREPATMDFVLAPDIDISQFENAQYINFTFSIINDEFVITKAQNAEPIDHSTMQPMQHSSH
;
A
#
# COMPACT_ATOMS: atom_id res chain seq x y z
N MET A 1 20.87 27.27 68.67
CA MET A 1 20.33 27.32 67.30
C MET A 1 21.10 26.31 66.49
N GLN A 2 20.42 25.45 65.75
CA GLN A 2 21.05 24.45 64.89
C GLN A 2 20.88 24.91 63.44
N ASN A 3 21.99 25.12 62.74
CA ASN A 3 21.97 25.49 61.34
C ASN A 3 21.95 24.22 60.50
N ILE A 4 21.02 24.13 59.55
CA ILE A 4 20.91 23.01 58.61
C ILE A 4 21.20 23.56 57.21
N THR A 5 22.18 22.97 56.54
CA THR A 5 22.54 23.34 55.17
C THR A 5 21.86 22.39 54.20
N PHE A 6 21.17 22.93 53.20
CA PHE A 6 20.55 22.16 52.13
C PHE A 6 21.35 22.36 50.85
N TYR A 7 21.89 21.26 50.30
CA TYR A 7 22.59 21.26 49.03
C TYR A 7 21.64 20.88 47.89
N ALA A 8 22.02 21.24 46.67
CA ALA A 8 21.41 20.70 45.46
C ALA A 8 21.53 19.17 45.47
N LYS A 9 20.40 18.47 45.23
CA LYS A 9 20.38 17.00 45.18
C LYS A 9 20.89 16.44 43.85
N GLN A 10 20.94 17.28 42.81
CA GLN A 10 21.37 16.93 41.46
C GLN A 10 22.04 18.12 40.79
N SER A 11 22.89 17.83 39.80
CA SER A 11 23.43 18.83 38.89
C SER A 11 22.34 19.32 37.94
N GLY A 12 22.41 20.60 37.55
CA GLY A 12 21.47 21.19 36.61
C GLY A 12 21.47 22.71 36.68
N VAL A 13 20.48 23.32 36.04
CA VAL A 13 20.24 24.76 36.07
C VAL A 13 19.15 25.05 37.10
N VAL A 14 19.36 26.05 37.94
CA VAL A 14 18.33 26.53 38.87
C VAL A 14 17.25 27.23 38.05
N ASP A 15 16.09 26.59 37.96
CA ASP A 15 14.92 27.10 37.25
C ASP A 15 14.17 28.11 38.13
N GLU A 16 14.03 27.78 39.42
CA GLU A 16 13.35 28.63 40.39
C GLU A 16 14.07 28.61 41.74
N LEU A 17 14.22 29.77 42.37
CA LEU A 17 14.69 29.94 43.75
C LEU A 17 13.69 30.83 44.50
N THR A 18 12.81 30.20 45.25
CA THR A 18 11.64 30.85 45.90
C THR A 18 11.94 31.36 47.31
N VAL A 19 13.12 31.09 47.84
CA VAL A 19 13.54 31.52 49.17
C VAL A 19 14.56 32.64 49.11
N ARG A 20 14.48 33.56 50.08
CA ARG A 20 15.44 34.64 50.30
C ARG A 20 15.78 34.72 51.79
N GLU A 21 16.85 35.44 52.10
CA GLU A 21 17.22 35.69 53.48
C GLU A 21 16.06 36.33 54.26
N GLY A 22 15.84 35.87 55.50
CA GLY A 22 14.72 36.31 56.35
C GLY A 22 13.40 35.55 56.11
N PHE A 23 13.32 34.63 55.14
CA PHE A 23 12.11 33.84 54.92
C PHE A 23 11.93 32.76 55.99
N TYR A 24 10.68 32.57 56.41
CA TYR A 24 10.29 31.43 57.24
C TYR A 24 9.85 30.26 56.33
N VAL A 25 10.58 29.15 56.38
CA VAL A 25 10.29 27.95 55.59
C VAL A 25 9.59 26.89 56.42
N LYS A 26 8.54 26.28 55.86
CA LYS A 26 7.80 25.18 56.49
C LYS A 26 8.11 23.86 55.78
N PRO A 27 8.01 22.70 56.46
CA PRO A 27 8.02 21.41 55.78
C PRO A 27 7.02 21.39 54.61
N GLY A 28 7.48 20.94 53.43
CA GLY A 28 6.68 20.96 52.19
C GLY A 28 6.81 22.24 51.35
N THR A 29 7.50 23.27 51.84
CA THR A 29 7.80 24.47 51.03
C THR A 29 8.89 24.11 50.01
N SER A 30 8.58 24.21 48.72
CA SER A 30 9.61 24.12 47.67
C SER A 30 10.49 25.35 47.76
N MET A 31 11.81 25.16 47.95
CA MET A 31 12.78 26.25 48.09
C MET A 31 13.53 26.52 46.79
N MET A 32 13.73 25.48 45.97
CA MET A 32 14.52 25.52 44.75
C MET A 32 14.04 24.44 43.79
N SER A 33 13.95 24.78 42.51
CA SER A 33 13.75 23.84 41.40
C SER A 33 15.03 23.76 40.57
N ILE A 34 15.51 22.55 40.29
CA ILE A 34 16.71 22.31 39.47
C ILE A 34 16.30 21.44 38.28
N ALA A 35 16.50 21.97 37.08
CA ALA A 35 16.25 21.27 35.83
C ALA A 35 17.57 20.74 35.23
N GLN A 36 17.56 19.48 34.79
CA GLN A 36 18.64 18.93 33.99
C GLN A 36 18.33 19.18 32.50
N LEU A 37 19.26 19.78 31.77
CA LEU A 37 19.06 20.22 30.39
C LEU A 37 19.85 19.40 29.37
N ASP A 38 20.49 18.31 29.76
CA ASP A 38 21.31 17.47 28.87
C ASP A 38 20.47 16.76 27.80
N GLU A 39 19.19 16.51 28.09
CA GLU A 39 18.18 16.03 27.16
C GLU A 39 16.97 16.97 27.22
N ILE A 40 16.37 17.28 26.07
CA ILE A 40 15.16 18.08 26.00
C ILE A 40 14.06 17.32 25.29
N TRP A 41 12.84 17.49 25.81
CA TRP A 41 11.63 17.02 25.16
C TRP A 41 11.00 18.14 24.35
N VAL A 42 10.52 17.77 23.17
CA VAL A 42 9.76 18.65 22.30
C VAL A 42 8.40 18.01 22.09
N GLU A 43 7.34 18.77 22.38
CA GLU A 43 5.97 18.34 22.09
C GLU A 43 5.57 18.86 20.71
N ALA A 44 5.34 17.93 19.78
CA ALA A 44 4.81 18.22 18.45
C ALA A 44 3.32 17.89 18.38
N GLN A 45 2.60 18.68 17.59
CA GLN A 45 1.18 18.45 17.29
C GLN A 45 1.07 17.90 15.87
N VAL A 46 0.51 16.70 15.74
CA VAL A 46 0.33 16.00 14.45
C VAL A 46 -1.15 15.96 14.11
N PHE A 47 -1.53 16.27 12.88
CA PHE A 47 -2.93 16.18 12.47
C PHE A 47 -3.43 14.74 12.46
N GLU A 48 -4.71 14.55 12.78
CA GLU A 48 -5.38 13.24 12.80
C GLU A 48 -5.09 12.38 11.55
N ARG A 49 -5.21 12.95 10.35
CA ARG A 49 -4.97 12.25 9.07
C ARG A 49 -3.55 11.71 8.88
N GLN A 50 -2.59 12.22 9.65
CA GLN A 50 -1.18 11.84 9.58
C GLN A 50 -0.81 10.91 10.74
N SER A 51 -1.72 10.66 11.69
CA SER A 51 -1.43 9.87 12.89
C SER A 51 -0.98 8.44 12.59
N GLU A 52 -1.57 7.81 11.56
CA GLU A 52 -1.19 6.45 11.12
C GLU A 52 0.26 6.35 10.64
N GLN A 53 0.85 7.46 10.19
CA GLN A 53 2.22 7.50 9.68
C GLN A 53 3.24 7.70 10.80
N VAL A 54 2.78 8.03 12.01
CA VAL A 54 3.65 8.30 13.17
C VAL A 54 3.67 7.09 14.08
N SER A 55 4.86 6.62 14.40
CA SER A 55 5.10 5.50 15.30
C SER A 55 6.25 5.83 16.25
N VAL A 56 6.23 5.21 17.43
CA VAL A 56 7.34 5.34 18.40
C VAL A 56 8.62 4.81 17.76
N GLY A 57 9.72 5.54 17.99
CA GLY A 57 11.04 5.20 17.46
C GLY A 57 11.34 5.72 16.05
N LEU A 58 10.40 6.40 15.38
CA LEU A 58 10.69 7.04 14.10
C LEU A 58 11.79 8.10 14.26
N PRO A 59 12.70 8.25 13.28
CA PRO A 59 13.71 9.29 13.29
C PRO A 59 13.07 10.65 13.05
N VAL A 60 13.64 11.67 13.69
CA VAL A 60 13.11 13.03 13.68
C VAL A 60 14.25 14.02 13.50
N THR A 61 14.04 15.01 12.66
CA THR A 61 14.96 16.16 12.53
C THR A 61 14.27 17.42 13.02
N MET A 62 14.94 18.16 13.89
CA MET A 62 14.47 19.45 14.40
C MET A 62 15.38 20.58 13.92
N THR A 63 14.76 21.73 13.65
CA THR A 63 15.43 23.01 13.37
C THR A 63 14.79 24.12 14.20
N LEU A 64 15.55 25.17 14.51
CA LEU A 64 15.03 26.34 15.22
C LEU A 64 15.27 27.59 14.38
N ASP A 65 14.24 28.43 14.26
CA ASP A 65 14.28 29.61 13.38
C ASP A 65 15.39 30.61 13.78
N TYR A 66 15.72 30.67 15.08
CA TYR A 66 16.74 31.56 15.62
C TYR A 66 18.17 31.01 15.47
N LEU A 67 18.35 29.72 15.15
CA LEU A 67 19.64 29.06 14.90
C LEU A 67 19.67 28.45 13.50
N LYS A 68 19.68 29.32 12.49
CA LYS A 68 19.71 28.91 11.08
C LYS A 68 20.92 28.01 10.79
N GLY A 69 20.67 26.92 10.07
CA GLY A 69 21.70 25.99 9.59
C GLY A 69 22.01 24.83 10.54
N GLN A 70 21.47 24.82 11.76
CA GLN A 70 21.65 23.72 12.69
C GLN A 70 20.47 22.77 12.71
N LYS A 71 20.78 21.49 12.84
CA LYS A 71 19.83 20.39 12.90
C LYS A 71 20.12 19.55 14.12
N TRP A 72 19.07 19.16 14.81
CA TRP A 72 19.13 18.18 15.89
C TRP A 72 18.44 16.92 15.43
N GLU A 73 19.10 15.79 15.64
CA GLU A 73 18.55 14.49 15.38
C GLU A 73 17.98 13.91 16.67
N GLY A 74 16.82 13.30 16.55
CA GLY A 74 16.10 12.73 17.66
C GLY A 74 15.17 11.64 17.19
N LYS A 75 14.29 11.24 18.09
CA LYS A 75 13.30 10.19 17.81
C LYS A 75 11.97 10.49 18.48
N VAL A 76 10.92 9.90 17.93
CA VAL A 76 9.62 9.83 18.60
C VAL A 76 9.79 8.98 19.86
N ASP A 77 9.61 9.60 21.02
CA ASP A 77 9.73 8.96 22.32
C ASP A 77 8.38 8.38 22.77
N TYR A 78 7.31 9.16 22.62
CA TYR A 78 5.99 8.77 23.09
C TYR A 78 4.89 9.43 22.27
N ILE A 79 3.79 8.70 22.05
CA ILE A 79 2.58 9.20 21.39
C ILE A 79 1.47 9.18 22.43
N TYR A 80 0.89 10.34 22.73
CA TYR A 80 -0.22 10.40 23.68
C TYR A 80 -1.47 9.75 23.08
N PRO A 81 -2.22 8.94 23.84
CA PRO A 81 -3.35 8.19 23.30
C PRO A 81 -4.58 9.06 22.98
N ALA A 82 -4.66 10.25 23.57
CA ALA A 82 -5.81 11.14 23.41
C ALA A 82 -5.51 12.27 22.42
N LEU A 83 -6.41 12.45 21.46
CA LEU A 83 -6.42 13.56 20.52
C LEU A 83 -7.02 14.81 21.21
N ASP A 84 -6.41 15.98 20.97
CA ASP A 84 -6.96 17.24 21.44
C ASP A 84 -8.16 17.64 20.55
N ALA A 85 -9.36 17.67 21.12
CA ALA A 85 -10.59 17.92 20.39
C ALA A 85 -10.72 19.36 19.85
N LYS A 86 -9.99 20.33 20.41
CA LYS A 86 -10.04 21.74 19.98
C LYS A 86 -9.20 21.96 18.73
N THR A 87 -8.00 21.38 18.72
CA THR A 87 -7.04 21.54 17.61
C THR A 87 -7.12 20.41 16.58
N ARG A 88 -7.77 19.30 16.93
CA ARG A 88 -7.78 18.03 16.18
C ARG A 88 -6.37 17.51 15.89
N THR A 89 -5.51 17.59 16.91
CA THR A 89 -4.13 17.13 16.82
C THR A 89 -3.82 16.07 17.86
N LEU A 90 -2.99 15.11 17.47
CA LEU A 90 -2.36 14.13 18.33
C LEU A 90 -1.06 14.73 18.88
N ARG A 91 -0.87 14.64 20.20
CA ARG A 91 0.38 15.09 20.83
C ARG A 91 1.43 14.00 20.75
N VAL A 92 2.62 14.38 20.31
CA VAL A 92 3.77 13.48 20.16
C VAL A 92 4.95 14.09 20.89
N ARG A 93 5.53 13.33 21.83
CA ARG A 93 6.75 13.70 22.53
C ARG A 93 7.96 13.18 21.79
N LEU A 94 8.90 14.08 21.56
CA LEU A 94 10.14 13.85 20.84
C LEU A 94 11.30 14.09 21.81
N ARG A 95 12.38 13.33 21.67
CA ARG A 95 13.56 13.47 22.54
C ARG A 95 14.79 13.83 21.73
N PHE A 96 15.52 14.84 22.19
CA PHE A 96 16.76 15.33 21.59
C PHE A 96 17.85 15.45 22.64
N GLU A 97 19.06 15.07 22.24
CA GLU A 97 20.26 15.38 23.02
C GLU A 97 20.56 16.87 22.94
N ASN A 98 21.02 17.43 24.06
CA ASN A 98 21.31 18.84 24.21
C ASN A 98 22.64 19.03 24.94
N ALA A 99 23.69 18.29 24.57
CA ALA A 99 24.98 18.29 25.27
C ALA A 99 25.65 19.66 25.37
N ASP A 100 25.37 20.57 24.43
CA ASP A 100 25.89 21.94 24.40
C ASP A 100 24.96 22.98 25.07
N HIS A 101 23.86 22.51 25.68
CA HIS A 101 22.87 23.30 26.42
C HIS A 101 22.27 24.46 25.59
N ARG A 102 22.24 24.33 24.26
CA ARG A 102 21.75 25.38 23.35
C ARG A 102 20.24 25.38 23.20
N LEU A 103 19.62 24.21 23.28
CA LEU A 103 18.18 24.08 23.34
C LEU A 103 17.74 24.57 24.73
N LYS A 104 16.79 25.50 24.76
CA LYS A 104 16.20 26.00 26.00
C LYS A 104 14.72 25.64 26.04
N PRO A 105 14.17 25.32 27.22
CA PRO A 105 12.74 25.11 27.38
C PRO A 105 11.91 26.29 26.87
N ASN A 106 10.66 26.02 26.49
CA ASN A 106 9.69 26.99 25.98
C ASN A 106 10.03 27.65 24.64
N MET A 107 11.03 27.16 23.91
CA MET A 107 11.31 27.61 22.54
C MET A 107 10.39 26.92 21.53
N PHE A 108 10.05 27.65 20.46
CA PHE A 108 9.45 27.05 19.28
C PHE A 108 10.52 26.35 18.43
N ALA A 109 10.14 25.24 17.82
CA ALA A 109 10.99 24.49 16.92
C ALA A 109 10.16 23.94 15.77
N GLN A 110 10.78 23.86 14.59
CA GLN A 110 10.23 23.19 13.44
C GLN A 110 10.74 21.75 13.40
N VAL A 111 9.82 20.80 13.29
CA VAL A 111 10.11 19.37 13.34
C VAL A 111 9.70 18.70 12.03
N SER A 112 10.54 17.79 11.56
CA SER A 112 10.25 16.82 10.49
C SER A 112 10.35 15.41 11.06
N ILE A 113 9.20 14.73 11.19
CA ILE A 113 9.13 13.33 11.58
C ILE A 113 9.22 12.50 10.30
N HIS A 114 10.22 11.63 10.21
CA HIS A 114 10.42 10.80 9.03
C HIS A 114 9.60 9.53 9.16
N ALA A 115 8.42 9.52 8.55
CA ALA A 115 7.58 8.33 8.47
C ALA A 115 8.34 7.18 7.79
N LYS A 116 8.07 5.94 8.21
CA LYS A 116 8.57 4.78 7.46
C LYS A 116 7.96 4.83 6.07
N ALA A 117 8.81 4.73 5.04
CA ALA A 117 8.35 4.52 3.69
C ALA A 117 7.36 3.34 3.69
N SER A 118 6.18 3.56 3.12
CA SER A 118 5.31 2.45 2.74
C SER A 118 6.16 1.48 1.88
N LYS A 119 5.84 0.18 1.93
CA LYS A 119 6.54 -0.91 1.21
C LYS A 119 7.09 -0.43 -0.15
N ALA A 120 8.27 -0.91 -0.56
CA ALA A 120 8.93 -0.55 -1.83
C ALA A 120 7.90 -0.23 -2.93
N GLN A 121 7.80 1.06 -3.24
CA GLN A 121 6.72 1.65 -4.02
C GLN A 121 7.35 2.38 -5.20
N PHE A 122 6.79 2.20 -6.39
CA PHE A 122 7.30 2.84 -7.59
C PHE A 122 6.98 4.33 -7.53
N ILE A 123 7.97 5.19 -7.77
CA ILE A 123 7.78 6.64 -7.77
C ILE A 123 7.94 7.13 -9.19
N VAL A 124 6.96 7.90 -9.65
CA VAL A 124 6.98 8.55 -10.96
C VAL A 124 6.85 10.07 -10.79
N PRO A 125 7.39 10.88 -11.73
CA PRO A 125 7.10 12.31 -11.76
C PRO A 125 5.59 12.54 -11.81
N LYS A 126 5.09 13.52 -11.06
CA LYS A 126 3.66 13.83 -10.98
C LYS A 126 3.07 14.12 -12.36
N GLU A 127 3.84 14.73 -13.25
CA GLU A 127 3.42 15.04 -14.62
C GLU A 127 3.19 13.81 -15.50
N ALA A 128 3.73 12.65 -15.12
CA ALA A 128 3.57 11.39 -15.84
C ALA A 128 2.22 10.68 -15.56
N VAL A 129 1.47 11.17 -14.57
CA VAL A 129 0.17 10.60 -14.17
C VAL A 129 -0.96 11.39 -14.82
N ILE A 130 -1.67 10.78 -15.77
CA ILE A 130 -2.96 11.31 -16.26
C ILE A 130 -4.04 10.88 -15.29
N ARG A 131 -4.74 11.88 -14.73
CA ARG A 131 -5.92 11.66 -13.90
C ARG A 131 -7.16 11.99 -14.74
N THR A 132 -8.02 10.99 -14.93
CA THR A 132 -9.36 11.19 -15.49
C THR A 132 -10.41 11.13 -14.37
N GLN A 133 -11.67 11.45 -14.66
CA GLN A 133 -12.74 11.36 -13.65
C GLN A 133 -12.95 9.94 -13.10
N HIS A 134 -12.59 8.91 -13.88
CA HIS A 134 -12.91 7.51 -13.55
C HIS A 134 -11.68 6.65 -13.23
N GLN A 135 -10.49 7.02 -13.71
CA GLN A 135 -9.25 6.23 -13.53
C GLN A 135 -7.99 7.10 -13.62
N ASN A 136 -6.90 6.66 -12.98
CA ASN A 136 -5.57 7.22 -13.18
C ASN A 136 -4.79 6.31 -14.14
N ARG A 137 -3.96 6.88 -15.02
CA ARG A 137 -3.18 6.13 -16.00
C ARG A 137 -1.78 6.74 -16.17
N VAL A 138 -0.82 5.91 -16.55
CA VAL A 138 0.51 6.32 -17.02
C VAL A 138 0.75 5.76 -18.42
N VAL A 139 1.62 6.43 -19.18
CA VAL A 139 2.02 5.94 -20.50
C VAL A 139 3.41 5.33 -20.40
N ILE A 140 3.51 4.03 -20.67
CA ILE A 140 4.76 3.27 -20.68
C ILE A 140 5.30 3.23 -22.11
N ALA A 141 6.58 3.53 -22.27
CA ALA A 141 7.31 3.37 -23.52
C ALA A 141 7.85 1.94 -23.62
N LEU A 142 7.38 1.18 -24.62
CA LEU A 142 7.80 -0.21 -24.86
C LEU A 142 9.07 -0.32 -25.70
N GLY A 143 9.67 0.82 -26.08
CA GLY A 143 10.74 0.90 -27.06
C GLY A 143 10.23 0.99 -28.50
N GLU A 144 11.13 1.32 -29.44
CA GLU A 144 10.84 1.39 -30.89
C GLU A 144 9.68 2.34 -31.26
N GLY A 145 9.47 3.39 -30.47
CA GLY A 145 8.38 4.35 -30.68
C GLY A 145 6.98 3.82 -30.32
N ARG A 146 6.87 2.67 -29.65
CA ARG A 146 5.60 2.10 -29.20
C ARG A 146 5.28 2.52 -27.78
N PHE A 147 4.01 2.85 -27.54
CA PHE A 147 3.50 3.31 -26.25
C PHE A 147 2.29 2.49 -25.81
N LYS A 148 2.16 2.29 -24.50
CA LYS A 148 1.03 1.61 -23.88
C LYS A 148 0.50 2.44 -22.72
N SER A 149 -0.79 2.79 -22.77
CA SER A 149 -1.47 3.37 -21.62
C SER A 149 -1.83 2.26 -20.64
N VAL A 150 -1.41 2.41 -19.39
CA VAL A 150 -1.66 1.46 -18.31
C VAL A 150 -2.35 2.18 -17.17
N GLU A 151 -3.46 1.59 -16.71
CA GLU A 151 -4.16 2.06 -15.52
C GLU A 151 -3.29 1.80 -14.28
N VAL A 152 -3.23 2.80 -13.40
CA VAL A 152 -2.43 2.74 -12.19
C VAL A 152 -3.25 3.14 -10.97
N GLU A 153 -2.95 2.50 -9.86
CA GLU A 153 -3.39 2.96 -8.56
C GLU A 153 -2.35 3.92 -8.00
N VAL A 154 -2.78 5.15 -7.68
CA VAL A 154 -1.89 6.21 -7.22
C VAL A 154 -2.07 6.39 -5.73
N GLY A 155 -0.99 6.26 -4.98
CA GLY A 155 -0.91 6.49 -3.55
C GLY A 155 -0.64 7.96 -3.22
N GLN A 156 0.31 8.19 -2.31
CA GLN A 156 0.66 9.55 -1.90
C GLN A 156 1.27 10.35 -3.05
N ILE A 157 0.89 11.62 -3.12
CA ILE A 157 1.41 12.57 -4.10
C ILE A 157 2.02 13.74 -3.35
N ASN A 158 3.31 13.98 -3.59
CA ASN A 158 4.05 15.11 -3.05
C ASN A 158 4.16 16.21 -4.11
N SER A 159 4.98 17.24 -3.87
CA SER A 159 5.07 18.40 -4.77
C SER A 159 5.46 18.03 -6.20
N ASN A 160 6.38 17.07 -6.38
CA ASN A 160 6.94 16.69 -7.68
C ASN A 160 6.71 15.22 -8.06
N GLU A 161 6.35 14.38 -7.11
CA GLU A 161 6.38 12.92 -7.25
C GLU A 161 5.05 12.32 -6.86
N ALA A 162 4.65 11.26 -7.57
CA ALA A 162 3.49 10.45 -7.28
C ALA A 162 3.94 9.00 -7.03
N VAL A 163 3.41 8.43 -5.97
CA VAL A 163 3.65 7.03 -5.63
C VAL A 163 2.64 6.15 -6.36
N ILE A 164 3.12 5.11 -7.05
CA ILE A 164 2.30 4.11 -7.72
C ILE A 164 2.23 2.85 -6.84
N LEU A 165 1.02 2.49 -6.45
CA LEU A 165 0.72 1.31 -5.64
C LEU A 165 0.61 0.05 -6.50
N SER A 166 0.08 0.19 -7.72
CA SER A 166 -0.06 -0.91 -8.68
C SER A 166 -0.12 -0.41 -10.13
N GLY A 167 0.21 -1.28 -11.08
CA GLY A 167 0.10 -1.02 -12.53
C GLY A 167 1.41 -0.76 -13.27
N VAL A 168 2.54 -0.60 -12.56
CA VAL A 168 3.88 -0.48 -13.17
C VAL A 168 4.84 -1.51 -12.57
N MET A 169 5.86 -1.89 -13.32
CA MET A 169 6.90 -2.84 -12.92
C MET A 169 8.27 -2.15 -12.84
N THR A 170 9.22 -2.83 -12.20
CA THR A 170 10.63 -2.45 -12.26
C THR A 170 11.08 -2.42 -13.72
N ASP A 171 11.85 -1.39 -14.09
CA ASP A 171 12.38 -1.12 -15.45
C ASP A 171 11.39 -0.57 -16.48
N ASP A 172 10.12 -0.32 -16.12
CA ASP A 172 9.19 0.38 -17.00
C ASP A 172 9.63 1.85 -17.22
N THR A 173 9.74 2.27 -18.48
CA THR A 173 10.05 3.65 -18.84
C THR A 173 8.75 4.44 -19.01
N VAL A 174 8.49 5.39 -18.10
CA VAL A 174 7.29 6.21 -18.13
C VAL A 174 7.53 7.53 -18.86
N VAL A 175 6.58 7.90 -19.73
CA VAL A 175 6.64 9.15 -20.49
C VAL A 175 6.23 10.34 -19.62
N THR A 176 7.10 11.34 -19.54
CA THR A 176 6.90 12.57 -18.73
C THR A 176 6.45 13.78 -19.55
N SER A 177 6.42 13.68 -20.88
CA SER A 177 6.09 14.80 -21.79
C SER A 177 5.27 14.32 -23.00
N ALA A 178 4.33 15.16 -23.46
CA ALA A 178 3.39 14.87 -24.57
C ALA A 178 2.38 13.72 -24.34
N GLN A 179 2.10 13.37 -23.09
CA GLN A 179 1.22 12.27 -22.70
C GLN A 179 -0.20 12.36 -23.30
N PHE A 180 -0.76 13.58 -23.42
CA PHE A 180 -2.10 13.79 -23.98
C PHE A 180 -2.22 13.45 -25.47
N LEU A 181 -1.17 13.76 -26.26
CA LEU A 181 -1.16 13.46 -27.70
C LEU A 181 -1.04 11.95 -27.93
N ILE A 182 -0.20 11.28 -27.14
CA ILE A 182 0.03 9.83 -27.23
C ILE A 182 -1.19 9.03 -26.74
N ASP A 183 -1.85 9.47 -25.66
CA ASP A 183 -3.09 8.85 -25.16
C ASP A 183 -4.23 8.97 -26.18
N SER A 184 -4.35 10.13 -26.84
CA SER A 184 -5.34 10.37 -27.90
C SER A 184 -5.14 9.49 -29.13
N GLU A 185 -3.91 9.12 -29.46
CA GLU A 185 -3.60 8.26 -30.62
C GLU A 185 -3.77 6.76 -30.29
N SER A 186 -3.35 6.34 -29.08
CA SER A 186 -3.46 4.95 -28.63
C SER A 186 -4.93 4.49 -28.45
N SER A 187 -5.80 5.37 -27.95
CA SER A 187 -7.24 5.14 -27.85
C SER A 187 -7.89 4.97 -29.24
N LYS A 188 -7.52 5.80 -30.22
CA LYS A 188 -8.02 5.66 -31.60
C LYS A 188 -7.60 4.36 -32.27
N SER A 189 -6.35 3.91 -32.10
CA SER A 189 -5.90 2.65 -32.74
C SER A 189 -6.61 1.41 -32.18
N SER A 190 -7.08 1.49 -30.93
CA SER A 190 -7.83 0.42 -30.26
C SER A 190 -9.24 0.28 -30.83
N ASP A 191 -9.87 1.39 -31.19
CA ASP A 191 -11.18 1.40 -31.85
C ASP A 191 -11.12 0.91 -33.31
N PHE A 192 -10.02 1.16 -34.04
CA PHE A 192 -9.86 0.69 -35.42
C PHE A 192 -9.68 -0.84 -35.53
N LYS A 193 -8.99 -1.48 -34.57
CA LYS A 193 -8.89 -2.96 -34.52
C LYS A 193 -10.24 -3.64 -34.30
N ARG A 194 -11.24 -2.92 -33.79
CA ARG A 194 -12.61 -3.42 -33.63
C ARG A 194 -13.45 -3.32 -34.91
N MET A 195 -13.03 -2.51 -35.88
CA MET A 195 -13.71 -2.34 -37.17
C MET A 195 -13.16 -3.27 -38.28
N GLU A 196 -11.97 -3.86 -38.11
CA GLU A 196 -11.28 -4.68 -39.12
C GLU A 196 -11.58 -6.20 -39.10
N MET A 197 -12.58 -6.68 -38.34
CA MET A 197 -13.04 -8.07 -38.49
C MET A 197 -14.25 -8.15 -39.44
N PRO A 198 -14.11 -8.71 -40.66
CA PRO A 198 -15.24 -8.90 -41.56
C PRO A 198 -16.09 -10.10 -41.13
N SER A 199 -17.39 -9.87 -41.10
CA SER A 199 -18.45 -10.86 -40.94
C SER A 199 -18.64 -11.66 -42.23
N SER A 200 -18.08 -12.87 -42.32
CA SER A 200 -18.55 -13.85 -43.31
C SER A 200 -18.16 -15.29 -42.94
N SER A 201 -19.13 -16.07 -42.48
CA SER A 201 -19.48 -17.36 -43.10
C SER A 201 -20.71 -17.99 -42.43
N ILE A 202 -21.80 -18.15 -43.19
CA ILE A 202 -22.74 -19.28 -43.03
C ILE A 202 -22.92 -19.91 -44.41
N SER A 203 -22.58 -21.20 -44.54
CA SER A 203 -23.38 -22.14 -45.34
C SER A 203 -23.21 -23.60 -44.86
N SER A 204 -24.31 -24.13 -44.29
CA SER A 204 -24.91 -25.48 -44.41
C SER A 204 -24.04 -26.75 -44.24
N GLY A 205 -24.43 -27.75 -43.42
CA GLY A 205 -25.72 -27.98 -42.75
C GLY A 205 -25.78 -29.26 -41.90
N MET A 206 -27.01 -29.68 -41.58
CA MET A 206 -27.45 -30.80 -40.73
C MET A 206 -27.58 -30.54 -39.21
N SER A 207 -28.77 -30.92 -38.74
CA SER A 207 -29.40 -30.93 -37.41
C SER A 207 -28.60 -31.71 -36.35
N SER A 208 -28.66 -31.46 -35.04
CA SER A 208 -29.68 -30.83 -34.19
C SER A 208 -29.02 -30.39 -32.88
N ASP A 209 -29.14 -29.12 -32.50
CA ASP A 209 -29.01 -28.69 -31.12
C ASP A 209 -29.67 -27.30 -30.93
N SER A 210 -30.14 -27.06 -29.71
CA SER A 210 -30.45 -25.75 -29.11
C SER A 210 -31.67 -24.96 -29.62
N GLY A 211 -32.74 -25.03 -28.82
CA GLY A 211 -32.96 -24.01 -27.79
C GLY A 211 -33.13 -22.56 -28.27
N SER A 212 -34.39 -22.18 -28.44
CA SER A 212 -34.88 -20.79 -28.54
C SER A 212 -34.99 -20.15 -27.16
N GLY A 213 -34.69 -18.84 -27.04
CA GLY A 213 -35.35 -17.99 -26.05
C GLY A 213 -34.56 -16.88 -25.35
N SER A 214 -34.32 -15.77 -26.07
CA SER A 214 -34.49 -14.36 -25.61
C SER A 214 -33.75 -13.74 -24.39
N ASN A 215 -33.25 -12.52 -24.67
CA ASN A 215 -33.31 -11.27 -23.88
C ASN A 215 -32.26 -10.90 -22.80
N MET A 216 -31.80 -9.64 -22.95
CA MET A 216 -31.41 -8.63 -21.95
C MET A 216 -30.13 -8.76 -21.10
N ASN A 217 -29.41 -7.62 -21.01
CA ASN A 217 -28.41 -7.17 -20.01
C ASN A 217 -27.05 -7.90 -19.90
N MET A 218 -25.97 -7.10 -19.77
CA MET A 218 -24.92 -7.16 -18.72
C MET A 218 -23.78 -6.20 -19.11
N ASP A 219 -23.45 -5.17 -18.32
CA ASP A 219 -22.83 -5.19 -16.98
C ASP A 219 -21.31 -5.43 -17.04
N MET A 220 -20.60 -4.76 -16.13
CA MET A 220 -19.20 -5.04 -15.77
C MET A 220 -18.97 -6.54 -15.81
N GLN A 221 -18.23 -7.06 -16.78
CA GLN A 221 -17.84 -8.45 -16.72
C GLN A 221 -16.61 -8.54 -15.82
N PRO A 222 -16.72 -9.17 -14.64
CA PRO A 222 -15.55 -9.46 -13.83
C PRO A 222 -14.58 -10.25 -14.70
N GLN A 223 -13.29 -9.89 -14.68
CA GLN A 223 -12.28 -10.67 -15.38
C GLN A 223 -12.33 -12.09 -14.82
N ASN A 224 -12.96 -12.99 -15.57
CA ASN A 224 -13.09 -14.38 -15.21
C ASN A 224 -12.12 -15.23 -16.02
N ALA A 225 -11.48 -16.17 -15.35
CA ALA A 225 -10.61 -17.14 -15.98
C ALA A 225 -11.03 -18.53 -15.53
N THR A 226 -11.14 -19.43 -16.50
CA THR A 226 -11.32 -20.86 -16.28
C THR A 226 -9.95 -21.53 -16.32
N VAL A 227 -9.60 -22.21 -15.24
CA VAL A 227 -8.30 -22.87 -15.07
C VAL A 227 -8.50 -24.21 -14.39
N ASN A 228 -7.57 -25.13 -14.62
CA ASN A 228 -7.52 -26.36 -13.84
C ASN A 228 -6.64 -26.15 -12.61
N GLY A 229 -6.90 -26.90 -11.56
CA GLY A 229 -6.03 -26.94 -10.39
C GLY A 229 -6.39 -28.03 -9.40
N THR A 230 -5.44 -28.30 -8.51
CA THR A 230 -5.60 -29.27 -7.42
C THR A 230 -5.89 -28.54 -6.12
N ILE A 231 -6.94 -28.96 -5.42
CA ILE A 231 -7.28 -28.45 -4.09
C ILE A 231 -6.26 -28.97 -3.08
N ASN A 232 -5.57 -28.07 -2.38
CA ASN A 232 -4.60 -28.45 -1.34
C ASN A 232 -5.22 -28.43 0.05
N ALA A 233 -6.09 -27.44 0.33
CA ALA A 233 -6.73 -27.26 1.63
C ALA A 233 -8.09 -26.57 1.48
N ILE A 234 -9.05 -26.92 2.35
CA ILE A 234 -10.40 -26.35 2.39
C ILE A 234 -10.67 -25.82 3.79
N ASP A 235 -10.95 -24.52 3.91
CA ASP A 235 -11.46 -23.87 5.12
C ASP A 235 -12.98 -23.68 4.98
N THR A 236 -13.74 -24.53 5.67
CA THR A 236 -15.21 -24.52 5.63
C THR A 236 -15.84 -23.39 6.43
N GLN A 237 -15.11 -22.79 7.39
CA GLN A 237 -15.62 -21.69 8.21
C GLN A 237 -15.60 -20.38 7.43
N ASN A 238 -14.52 -20.14 6.68
CA ASN A 238 -14.33 -18.92 5.90
C ASN A 238 -14.68 -19.09 4.42
N ARG A 239 -15.07 -20.31 3.99
CA ARG A 239 -15.35 -20.68 2.59
C ARG A 239 -14.18 -20.38 1.64
N ILE A 240 -12.96 -20.60 2.13
CA ILE A 240 -11.72 -20.40 1.38
C ILE A 240 -11.17 -21.77 0.97
N ILE A 241 -10.75 -21.91 -0.28
CA ILE A 241 -10.05 -23.08 -0.79
C ILE A 241 -8.69 -22.66 -1.32
N ASN A 242 -7.64 -23.32 -0.83
CA ASN A 242 -6.29 -23.17 -1.39
C ASN A 242 -6.15 -24.12 -2.58
N ILE A 243 -5.87 -23.57 -3.76
CA ILE A 243 -5.75 -24.34 -5.01
C ILE A 243 -4.41 -24.05 -5.69
N SER A 244 -3.70 -25.12 -6.05
CA SER A 244 -2.58 -25.07 -6.99
C SER A 244 -3.13 -25.09 -8.41
N ARG A 245 -3.24 -23.93 -9.04
CA ARG A 245 -3.73 -23.82 -10.42
C ARG A 245 -2.60 -23.95 -11.44
N GLU A 246 -2.94 -24.49 -12.61
CA GLU A 246 -2.06 -24.56 -13.77
C GLU A 246 -1.81 -23.17 -14.40
N ALA A 247 -0.90 -23.13 -15.37
CA ALA A 247 -0.58 -21.92 -16.12
C ALA A 247 -1.81 -21.42 -16.89
N ILE A 248 -2.01 -20.11 -16.92
CA ILE A 248 -3.07 -19.49 -17.72
C ILE A 248 -2.42 -18.97 -18.98
N GLU A 249 -2.36 -19.80 -20.03
CA GLU A 249 -1.76 -19.42 -21.33
C GLU A 249 -2.40 -18.15 -21.91
N LYS A 250 -3.72 -18.00 -21.75
CA LYS A 250 -4.47 -16.82 -22.19
C LYS A 250 -3.95 -15.51 -21.57
N TRP A 251 -3.39 -15.58 -20.36
CA TRP A 251 -2.94 -14.42 -19.58
C TRP A 251 -1.43 -14.43 -19.28
N ASN A 252 -0.68 -15.36 -19.89
CA ASN A 252 0.76 -15.57 -19.67
C ASN A 252 1.14 -15.65 -18.17
N ARG A 253 0.31 -16.33 -17.37
CA ARG A 253 0.54 -16.51 -15.92
C ARG A 253 1.07 -17.91 -15.64
N GLU A 254 2.20 -17.99 -14.96
CA GLU A 254 2.77 -19.23 -14.43
C GLU A 254 1.77 -19.97 -13.49
N PRO A 255 1.95 -21.30 -13.30
CA PRO A 255 1.19 -22.04 -12.30
C PRO A 255 1.46 -21.45 -10.91
N ALA A 256 0.42 -21.32 -10.10
CA ALA A 256 0.52 -20.69 -8.79
C ALA A 256 -0.45 -21.31 -7.80
N THR A 257 -0.04 -21.38 -6.54
CA THR A 257 -0.87 -21.82 -5.42
C THR A 257 -1.40 -20.61 -4.69
N MET A 258 -2.73 -20.49 -4.63
CA MET A 258 -3.40 -19.29 -4.07
C MET A 258 -4.67 -19.68 -3.33
N ASP A 259 -5.13 -18.78 -2.46
CA ASP A 259 -6.41 -18.89 -1.78
C ASP A 259 -7.53 -18.29 -2.64
N PHE A 260 -8.63 -19.02 -2.73
CA PHE A 260 -9.82 -18.64 -3.47
C PHE A 260 -11.03 -18.65 -2.55
N VAL A 261 -11.87 -17.62 -2.63
CA VAL A 261 -13.14 -17.55 -1.90
C VAL A 261 -14.22 -18.21 -2.75
N LEU A 262 -15.00 -19.13 -2.17
CA LEU A 262 -16.13 -19.74 -2.87
C LEU A 262 -17.34 -18.81 -2.85
N ALA A 263 -17.92 -18.55 -4.03
CA ALA A 263 -19.19 -17.84 -4.11
C ALA A 263 -20.29 -18.55 -3.28
N PRO A 264 -21.24 -17.82 -2.68
CA PRO A 264 -22.21 -18.36 -1.71
C PRO A 264 -23.09 -19.50 -2.26
N ASP A 265 -23.28 -19.53 -3.57
CA ASP A 265 -24.07 -20.48 -4.33
C ASP A 265 -23.36 -21.81 -4.63
N ILE A 266 -22.06 -21.90 -4.37
CA ILE A 266 -21.31 -23.15 -4.51
C ILE A 266 -21.34 -23.92 -3.19
N ASP A 267 -21.81 -25.16 -3.21
CA ASP A 267 -21.73 -26.02 -2.02
C ASP A 267 -20.27 -26.42 -1.77
N ILE A 268 -19.74 -26.08 -0.59
CA ILE A 268 -18.36 -26.44 -0.22
C ILE A 268 -18.20 -27.94 0.07
N SER A 269 -19.29 -28.63 0.40
CA SER A 269 -19.27 -30.05 0.77
C SER A 269 -19.03 -30.99 -0.41
N GLN A 270 -19.10 -30.49 -1.65
CA GLN A 270 -18.81 -31.26 -2.86
C GLN A 270 -17.31 -31.37 -3.19
N PHE A 271 -16.45 -30.71 -2.41
CA PHE A 271 -15.01 -30.67 -2.63
C PHE A 271 -14.24 -31.44 -1.55
N GLU A 272 -13.21 -32.16 -1.99
CA GLU A 272 -12.29 -32.91 -1.15
C GLU A 272 -10.85 -32.42 -1.34
N ASN A 273 -10.01 -32.59 -0.32
CA ASN A 273 -8.58 -32.27 -0.44
C ASN A 273 -7.91 -33.23 -1.44
N ALA A 274 -6.91 -32.74 -2.17
CA ALA A 274 -6.22 -33.41 -3.27
C ALA A 274 -7.08 -33.69 -4.52
N GLN A 275 -8.27 -33.11 -4.61
CA GLN A 275 -9.14 -33.25 -5.77
C GLN A 275 -8.71 -32.32 -6.91
N TYR A 276 -8.74 -32.84 -8.14
CA TYR A 276 -8.48 -32.07 -9.35
C TYR A 276 -9.80 -31.47 -9.89
N ILE A 277 -9.82 -30.17 -10.08
CA ILE A 277 -11.01 -29.43 -10.49
C ILE A 277 -10.73 -28.47 -11.63
N ASN A 278 -11.70 -28.32 -12.51
CA ASN A 278 -11.77 -27.20 -13.46
C ASN A 278 -12.66 -26.13 -12.83
N PHE A 279 -12.13 -24.93 -12.64
CA PHE A 279 -12.87 -23.86 -11.97
C PHE A 279 -12.71 -22.54 -12.67
N THR A 280 -13.79 -21.75 -12.63
CA THR A 280 -13.86 -20.39 -13.12
C THR A 280 -13.88 -19.46 -11.92
N PHE A 281 -12.91 -18.57 -11.84
CA PHE A 281 -12.85 -17.55 -10.81
C PHE A 281 -12.93 -16.16 -11.43
N SER A 282 -13.38 -15.20 -10.63
CA SER A 282 -13.57 -13.79 -10.95
C SER A 282 -12.87 -12.93 -9.90
N ILE A 283 -12.27 -11.82 -10.31
CA ILE A 283 -11.68 -10.86 -9.35
C ILE A 283 -12.76 -9.85 -8.96
N ILE A 284 -13.15 -9.85 -7.69
CA ILE A 284 -14.17 -8.94 -7.14
C ILE A 284 -13.56 -8.30 -5.88
N ASN A 285 -13.41 -6.98 -5.85
CA ASN A 285 -12.81 -6.24 -4.73
C ASN A 285 -11.47 -6.81 -4.25
N ASP A 286 -10.56 -7.12 -5.18
CA ASP A 286 -9.25 -7.76 -4.93
C ASP A 286 -9.28 -9.19 -4.35
N GLU A 287 -10.44 -9.84 -4.28
CA GLU A 287 -10.57 -11.24 -3.90
C GLU A 287 -10.78 -12.14 -5.14
N PHE A 288 -10.13 -13.32 -5.13
CA PHE A 288 -10.34 -14.34 -6.15
C PHE A 288 -11.56 -15.19 -5.79
N VAL A 289 -12.71 -14.86 -6.38
CA VAL A 289 -13.97 -15.54 -6.09
C VAL A 289 -14.24 -16.62 -7.13
N ILE A 290 -14.29 -17.88 -6.72
CA ILE A 290 -14.73 -18.99 -7.60
C ILE A 290 -16.23 -18.86 -7.81
N THR A 291 -16.62 -18.68 -9.06
CA THR A 291 -18.03 -18.57 -9.47
C THR A 291 -18.57 -19.86 -10.07
N LYS A 292 -17.69 -20.75 -10.54
CA LYS A 292 -18.04 -22.12 -10.96
C LYS A 292 -16.89 -23.06 -10.68
N ALA A 293 -17.17 -24.27 -10.22
CA ALA A 293 -16.19 -25.34 -10.13
C ALA A 293 -16.85 -26.67 -10.51
N GLN A 294 -16.12 -27.49 -11.25
CA GLN A 294 -16.54 -28.82 -11.70
C GLN A 294 -15.39 -29.79 -11.53
N ASN A 295 -15.71 -31.05 -11.30
CA ASN A 295 -14.71 -32.11 -11.22
C ASN A 295 -14.06 -32.30 -12.59
N ALA A 296 -12.74 -32.37 -12.61
CA ALA A 296 -11.97 -32.67 -13.80
C ALA A 296 -11.15 -33.94 -13.55
N GLU A 297 -11.01 -34.79 -14.56
CA GLU A 297 -10.06 -35.89 -14.49
C GLU A 297 -8.64 -35.35 -14.80
N PRO A 298 -7.61 -35.77 -14.05
CA PRO A 298 -6.24 -35.37 -14.35
C PRO A 298 -5.85 -35.89 -15.74
N ILE A 299 -5.33 -35.00 -16.58
CA ILE A 299 -4.84 -35.38 -17.92
C ILE A 299 -3.51 -36.13 -17.72
N ASP A 300 -3.55 -37.46 -17.90
CA ASP A 300 -2.35 -38.29 -17.90
C ASP A 300 -1.50 -38.00 -19.14
N HIS A 301 -0.41 -37.26 -18.97
CA HIS A 301 0.57 -36.99 -20.03
C HIS A 301 1.48 -38.20 -20.37
N SER A 302 1.22 -39.41 -19.85
CA SER A 302 2.06 -40.60 -20.06
C SER A 302 1.81 -41.35 -21.37
N THR A 303 0.98 -40.85 -22.28
CA THR A 303 0.72 -41.50 -23.59
C THR A 303 1.06 -40.62 -24.80
N MET A 304 2.27 -40.03 -24.83
CA MET A 304 2.91 -39.71 -26.11
C MET A 304 3.77 -40.89 -26.57
N GLN A 305 3.21 -41.71 -27.47
CA GLN A 305 3.98 -42.65 -28.28
C GLN A 305 5.03 -41.89 -29.09
N PRO A 306 6.30 -42.32 -29.14
CA PRO A 306 7.29 -41.69 -29.99
C PRO A 306 6.97 -42.04 -31.45
N MET A 307 6.68 -41.02 -32.26
CA MET A 307 6.63 -41.16 -33.71
C MET A 307 8.01 -41.61 -34.21
N GLN A 308 8.08 -42.81 -34.79
CA GLN A 308 9.26 -43.30 -35.47
C GLN A 308 9.48 -42.48 -36.76
N HIS A 309 10.64 -41.85 -36.85
CA HIS A 309 11.16 -41.29 -38.09
C HIS A 309 11.46 -42.44 -39.07
N SER A 310 10.71 -42.52 -40.17
CA SER A 310 11.08 -43.33 -41.33
C SER A 310 12.09 -42.56 -42.17
N SER A 311 13.32 -43.07 -42.23
CA SER A 311 14.33 -42.63 -43.19
C SER A 311 14.04 -43.23 -44.57
N HIS A 312 14.09 -42.38 -45.59
CA HIS A 312 14.40 -42.74 -46.97
C HIS A 312 15.67 -42.00 -47.38
#